data_AF-A0AAJ7IT70-F1
#
_entry.id   AF-A0AAJ7IT70-F1
#
_cell.length_a   1.000
_cell.length_b   1.000
_cell.length_c   1.000
_cell.angle_alpha   90.00
_cell.angle_beta   90.00
_cell.angle_gamma   90.00
#
_symmetry.space_group_name_H-M   'P 1'
#
loop_
_entity.id
_entity.type
_entity.pdbx_description
1 polymer ?
#
loop_
_entity_poly.entity_id
_entity_poly.type
_entity_poly.pdbx_seq_one_letter_code
_entity_poly.pdbx_strand_id
1 'polypeptide(L)' 'MAEFVEKRCEDMIPELEQMERMKLFDKNEIRGIAKKLKEYEYKIQRHTKTKEDYLRYIQYEMDLLKLIKQRRGVCYEI' A
#
# COMPACT_ATOMS: atom_id res chain seq x y z
N MET A 1 -20.46 -0.88 0.56
CA MET A 1 -19.29 -0.75 -0.38
C MET A 1 -18.20 0.16 0.17
N ALA A 2 -18.50 1.43 0.48
CA ALA A 2 -17.51 2.34 1.08
C ALA A 2 -17.03 1.85 2.46
N GLU A 3 -17.92 1.29 3.28
CA GLU A 3 -17.61 0.71 4.60
C GLU A 3 -16.49 -0.35 4.56
N PHE A 4 -16.46 -1.18 3.50
CA PHE A 4 -15.45 -2.22 3.34
C PHE A 4 -14.10 -1.60 2.96
N VAL A 5 -14.11 -0.55 2.14
CA VAL A 5 -12.90 0.19 1.77
C VAL A 5 -12.34 0.93 2.98
N GLU A 6 -13.20 1.56 3.79
CA GLU A 6 -12.80 2.27 5.01
C GLU A 6 -12.21 1.31 6.03
N LYS A 7 -12.86 0.18 6.30
CA LYS A 7 -12.32 -0.87 7.17
C LYS A 7 -10.94 -1.34 6.70
N ARG A 8 -10.77 -1.59 5.40
CA ARG A 8 -9.47 -1.99 4.84
C ARG A 8 -8.40 -0.91 4.98
N CYS A 9 -8.80 0.36 4.84
CA CYS A 9 -7.88 1.47 5.05
C CYS A 9 -7.47 1.58 6.52
N GLU A 10 -8.39 1.38 7.46
CA GLU A 10 -8.10 1.34 8.90
C GLU A 10 -7.15 0.20 9.26
N ASP A 11 -7.40 -0.99 8.72
CA ASP A 11 -6.56 -2.17 8.91
C ASP A 11 -5.11 -1.94 8.45
N MET A 12 -4.87 -1.06 7.46
CA MET A 12 -3.54 -0.73 6.91
C MET A 12 -2.78 0.37 7.66
N ILE A 13 -3.45 1.16 8.50
CA ILE A 13 -2.82 2.24 9.27
C ILE A 13 -1.61 1.74 10.07
N PRO A 14 -1.72 0.64 10.87
CA PRO A 14 -0.59 0.21 11.70
C PRO A 14 0.65 -0.17 10.89
N GLU A 15 0.50 -0.77 9.70
CA GLU A 15 1.61 -1.13 8.82
C GLU A 15 2.30 0.12 8.26
N LEU A 16 1.52 1.11 7.83
CA LEU A 16 2.06 2.38 7.33
C LEU A 16 2.79 3.17 8.42
N GLU A 17 2.24 3.18 9.64
CA GLU A 17 2.91 3.77 10.80
C GLU A 17 4.21 3.03 11.14
N GLN A 18 4.24 1.71 11.04
CA GLN A 18 5.48 0.94 11.24
C GLN A 18 6.52 1.27 10.17
N MET A 19 6.12 1.41 8.90
CA MET A 19 7.01 1.80 7.82
C MET A 19 7.61 3.20 8.04
N GLU A 20 6.83 4.13 8.56
CA GLU A 20 7.30 5.46 8.97
C GLU A 20 8.28 5.39 10.15
N ARG A 21 7.94 4.62 11.20
CA ARG A 21 8.80 4.44 12.39
C ARG A 21 10.16 3.82 12.05
N MET A 22 10.17 2.86 11.13
CA MET A 22 11.39 2.24 10.61
C MET A 22 12.17 3.16 9.65
N LYS A 23 11.70 4.40 9.42
CA LYS A 23 12.26 5.36 8.45
C LYS A 23 12.43 4.76 7.05
N LEU A 24 11.59 3.79 6.69
CA LEU A 24 11.59 3.20 5.37
C LEU A 24 11.00 4.15 4.34
N PHE A 25 10.08 5.02 4.73
CA PHE A 25 9.44 6.01 3.87
C PHE A 25 9.23 7.32 4.63
N ASP A 26 9.28 8.43 3.90
CA ASP A 26 8.89 9.74 4.45
C ASP A 26 7.36 9.86 4.56
N LYS A 27 6.88 10.78 5.40
CA LYS A 27 5.44 11.08 5.58
C LYS A 27 4.74 11.37 4.25
N ASN A 28 5.42 12.05 3.32
CA ASN A 28 4.86 12.36 2.01
C ASN A 28 4.70 11.10 1.14
N GLU A 29 5.68 10.19 1.19
CA GLU A 29 5.64 8.92 0.48
C GLU A 29 4.55 8.01 1.06
N ILE A 30 4.47 7.91 2.40
CA ILE A 30 3.41 7.15 3.10
C ILE A 30 2.02 7.64 2.70
N ARG A 31 1.80 8.97 2.66
CA ARG A 31 0.53 9.54 2.20
C ARG A 31 0.24 9.17 0.74
N GLY A 32 1.25 9.15 -0.11
CA GLY A 32 1.14 8.71 -1.51
C GLY A 32 0.76 7.23 -1.64
N ILE A 33 1.38 6.37 -0.83
CA ILE A 33 1.11 4.92 -0.77
C ILE A 33 -0.33 4.69 -0.28
N ALA A 34 -0.72 5.32 0.84
CA ALA A 34 -2.06 5.22 1.40
C ALA A 34 -3.15 5.63 0.39
N LYS A 35 -2.92 6.73 -0.34
CA LYS A 35 -3.84 7.19 -1.39
C LYS A 35 -3.98 6.16 -2.51
N LYS A 36 -2.87 5.62 -3.02
CA LYS A 36 -2.90 4.61 -4.09
C LYS A 36 -3.61 3.33 -3.64
N LEU A 37 -3.32 2.84 -2.43
CA LEU A 37 -3.96 1.66 -1.87
C LEU A 37 -5.48 1.86 -1.75
N LYS A 38 -5.91 3.02 -1.24
CA LYS A 38 -7.34 3.39 -1.19
C LYS A 38 -7.99 3.40 -2.57
N GLU A 39 -7.32 3.94 -3.59
CA GLU A 39 -7.81 3.93 -4.97
C GLU A 39 -7.96 2.50 -5.53
N TYR A 40 -7.03 1.59 -5.24
CA TYR A 40 -7.14 0.18 -5.64
C TYR A 40 -8.27 -0.54 -4.89
N GLU A 41 -8.44 -0.30 -3.59
CA GLU A 41 -9.55 -0.86 -2.83
C GLU A 41 -10.91 -0.44 -3.42
N TYR A 42 -11.08 0.83 -3.80
CA TYR A 42 -12.28 1.26 -4.52
C TYR A 42 -12.47 0.54 -5.87
N LYS A 43 -11.40 0.31 -6.63
CA LYS A 43 -11.46 -0.43 -7.90
C LYS A 43 -11.84 -1.90 -7.72
N ILE A 44 -11.45 -2.51 -6.61
CA ILE A 44 -11.79 -3.91 -6.29
C ILE A 44 -13.20 -4.03 -5.74
N GLN A 45 -13.66 -3.03 -4.99
CA GLN A 45 -14.98 -3.04 -4.37
C GLN A 45 -16.09 -2.56 -5.31
N ARG A 46 -15.77 -1.87 -6.42
CA ARG A 46 -16.78 -1.43 -7.41
C ARG A 46 -17.57 -2.59 -8.03
N HIS A 47 -18.77 -2.32 -8.50
CA HIS A 47 -19.64 -3.35 -9.10
C HIS A 47 -19.03 -3.98 -10.35
N THR A 48 -18.48 -3.18 -11.26
CA THR A 48 -17.86 -3.65 -12.51
C THR A 48 -16.36 -3.90 -12.29
N LYS A 49 -15.99 -5.14 -12.02
CA LYS A 49 -14.61 -5.54 -11.75
C LYS A 49 -13.97 -6.08 -13.02
N THR A 50 -12.75 -5.66 -13.33
CA THR A 50 -12.00 -6.18 -14.48
C THR A 50 -10.78 -6.95 -14.00
N LYS A 51 -10.35 -7.96 -14.76
CA LYS A 51 -9.15 -8.75 -14.44
C LYS A 51 -7.91 -7.84 -14.35
N GLU A 52 -7.87 -6.82 -15.19
CA GLU A 52 -6.79 -5.84 -15.30
C GLU A 52 -6.63 -5.03 -14.01
N ASP A 53 -7.72 -4.72 -13.30
CA ASP A 53 -7.65 -4.00 -12.01
C ASP A 53 -6.90 -4.83 -10.97
N TYR A 54 -7.22 -6.12 -10.89
CA TYR A 54 -6.55 -7.05 -9.97
C TYR A 54 -5.08 -7.24 -10.35
N LEU A 55 -4.77 -7.43 -11.63
CA LEU A 55 -3.38 -7.57 -12.09
C LEU A 55 -2.55 -6.32 -11.77
N ARG A 56 -3.13 -5.12 -11.99
CA ARG A 56 -2.46 -3.86 -11.66
C ARG A 56 -2.27 -3.67 -10.17
N TYR A 57 -3.22 -4.12 -9.35
CA TYR A 57 -3.08 -4.06 -7.90
C TYR A 57 -1.99 -5.01 -7.41
N ILE A 58 -2.00 -6.27 -7.85
CA ILE A 58 -0.97 -7.26 -7.52
C ILE A 58 0.41 -6.76 -7.93
N GLN A 59 0.54 -6.20 -9.13
CA GLN A 59 1.80 -5.65 -9.60
C GLN A 59 2.29 -4.49 -8.70
N TYR A 60 1.38 -3.60 -8.30
CA TYR A 60 1.70 -2.50 -7.38
C TYR A 60 2.20 -3.02 -6.03
N GLU A 61 1.51 -3.99 -5.42
CA GLU A 61 1.93 -4.62 -4.17
C GLU A 61 3.31 -5.27 -4.29
N MET A 62 3.55 -6.01 -5.37
CA MET A 62 4.85 -6.63 -5.63
C MET A 62 5.97 -5.61 -5.71
N ASP A 63 5.75 -4.48 -6.38
CA ASP A 63 6.76 -3.45 -6.54
C ASP A 63 6.98 -2.66 -5.24
N LEU A 64 5.92 -2.44 -4.44
CA LEU A 64 6.03 -1.87 -3.11
C LEU A 64 6.85 -2.79 -2.18
N LEU A 65 6.61 -4.09 -2.19
CA LEU A 65 7.38 -5.07 -1.41
C LEU A 65 8.85 -5.13 -1.83
N LYS A 66 9.15 -5.05 -3.13
CA LYS A 66 10.53 -4.94 -3.62
C LYS A 66 11.21 -3.69 -3.08
N LEU A 67 10.53 -2.55 -3.11
CA LEU A 67 11.06 -1.29 -2.60
C LEU A 67 11.31 -1.35 -1.09
N ILE A 68 10.38 -1.92 -0.32
CA ILE A 68 10.56 -2.17 1.12
C ILE A 68 11.79 -3.05 1.36
N LYS A 69 11.95 -4.14 0.60
CA LYS A 69 13.10 -5.05 0.75
C LYS A 69 14.42 -4.35 0.46
N GLN A 70 14.47 -3.52 -0.59
CA GLN A 70 15.65 -2.72 -0.93
C GLN A 70 16.01 -1.74 0.21
N ARG A 71 15.03 -0.98 0.72
CA ARG A 71 15.26 -0.02 1.80
C ARG A 71 15.59 -0.69 3.14
N ARG A 72 15.05 -1.88 3.42
CA ARG A 72 15.41 -2.70 4.59
C ARG A 72 16.84 -3.25 4.49
N GLY A 73 17.29 -3.65 3.28
CA GLY A 73 18.65 -4.13 3.07
C GLY A 73 19.71 -3.08 3.41
N VAL A 74 19.46 -1.82 3.04
CA VAL A 74 20.35 -0.68 3.36
C VAL A 74 20.50 -0.46 4.88
N CYS A 75 19.49 -0.83 5.67
CA CYS A 75 19.52 -0.67 7.13
C CYS A 75 20.35 -1.76 7.85
N TYR A 76 20.75 -2.84 7.19
CA TYR A 76 21.63 -3.89 7.75
C TYR A 76 23.13 -3.62 7.49
N GLU A 77 23.48 -2.52 6.82
CA GLU A 77 24.86 -2.12 6.51
C GLU A 77 25.35 -0.90 7.33
N ILE A 78 24.60 -0.48 8.35
CA ILE A 78 24.95 0.57 9.33
C ILE A 78 24.89 -0.02 10.73
#